data_AF-A0A7T1T2P5-F1
#
_entry.id   AF-A0A7T1T2P5-F1
#
_cell.length_a   1.000
_cell.length_b   1.000
_cell.length_c   1.000
_cell.angle_alpha   90.00
_cell.angle_beta   90.00
_cell.angle_gamma   90.00
#
_symmetry.space_group_name_H-M   'P 1'
#
loop_
_entity.id
_entity.type
_entity.pdbx_description
1 polymer ?
#
loop_
_entity_poly.entity_id
_entity_poly.type
_entity_poly.pdbx_seq_one_letter_code
_entity_poly.pdbx_strand_id
1 'polypeptide(L)' 'MAAKPPPIRLWDDNPSTLDLLGFDAVVEPIVAAVRERNIHPLTLSVQSPWGGGKSTILKLIETEFKDDDTCFVVSTNP' A
#
# COMPACT_ATOMS: atom_id res chain seq x y z
N MET A 1 31.13 33.85 18.39
CA MET A 1 29.80 33.57 17.81
C MET A 1 29.80 32.14 17.31
N ALA A 2 28.89 31.28 17.77
CA ALA A 2 28.84 29.89 17.32
C ALA A 2 28.20 29.80 15.92
N ALA A 3 28.81 29.06 15.00
CA ALA A 3 28.29 28.86 13.66
C ALA A 3 26.96 28.08 13.71
N LYS A 4 25.96 28.52 12.93
CA LYS A 4 24.67 27.84 12.82
C LYS A 4 24.87 26.50 12.09
N PRO A 5 24.37 25.37 12.62
CA PRO A 5 24.51 24.08 11.94
C PRO A 5 23.79 24.12 10.58
N PRO A 6 24.29 23.35 9.59
CA PRO A 6 23.65 23.28 8.28
C PRO A 6 22.22 22.76 8.40
N PRO A 7 21.29 23.23 7.55
CA PRO A 7 19.93 22.73 7.56
C PRO A 7 19.92 21.25 7.19
N ILE A 8 19.34 20.42 8.06
CA ILE A 8 19.09 19.00 7.78
C ILE A 8 17.86 18.94 6.88
N ARG A 9 18.00 18.40 5.66
CA ARG A 9 16.85 17.98 4.85
C ARG A 9 16.51 16.54 5.23
N LEU A 10 15.38 16.37 5.90
CA LEU A 10 14.71 15.06 5.93
C LEU A 10 14.00 14.84 4.60
N TRP A 11 14.04 13.61 4.11
CA TRP A 11 13.14 13.16 3.06
C TRP A 11 11.76 12.87 3.63
N ASP A 12 10.76 13.03 2.77
CA ASP A 12 9.39 12.71 3.12
C ASP A 12 9.25 11.18 3.28
N ASP A 13 8.65 10.75 4.39
CA ASP A 13 8.33 9.36 4.70
C ASP A 13 6.85 9.04 4.36
N ASN A 14 6.24 9.87 3.52
CA ASN A 14 4.88 9.63 3.07
C ASN A 14 4.80 8.40 2.15
N PRO A 15 3.75 7.57 2.29
CA PRO A 15 3.56 6.43 1.39
C PRO A 15 3.43 6.88 -0.07
N SER A 16 4.26 6.32 -0.94
CA SER A 16 4.30 6.58 -2.38
C SER A 16 3.32 5.68 -3.12
N THR A 17 2.66 6.20 -4.15
CA THR A 17 1.90 5.41 -5.13
C THR A 17 2.78 4.85 -6.25
N LEU A 18 4.03 5.32 -6.35
CA LEU A 18 5.05 4.75 -7.21
C LEU A 18 5.79 3.66 -6.43
N ASP A 19 5.66 2.42 -6.89
CA ASP A 19 6.39 1.29 -6.38
C ASP A 19 7.78 1.20 -7.04
N LEU A 20 8.83 1.29 -6.22
CA LEU A 20 10.23 1.09 -6.63
C LEU A 20 10.86 -0.13 -5.96
N LEU A 21 10.08 -0.86 -5.15
CA LEU A 21 10.55 -1.95 -4.29
C LEU A 21 9.99 -3.31 -4.70
N GLY A 22 9.12 -3.37 -5.72
CA GLY A 22 8.56 -4.62 -6.23
C GLY A 22 7.49 -5.20 -5.30
N PHE A 23 6.61 -4.35 -4.79
CA PHE A 23 5.39 -4.75 -4.09
C PHE A 23 4.35 -5.36 -5.03
N ASP A 24 4.46 -5.17 -6.36
CA ASP A 24 3.66 -5.85 -7.38
C ASP A 24 3.56 -7.37 -7.15
N ALA A 25 4.67 -8.03 -6.81
CA ALA A 25 4.72 -9.46 -6.51
C ALA A 25 3.81 -9.90 -5.34
N VAL A 26 3.43 -8.96 -4.46
CA VAL A 26 2.48 -9.19 -3.35
C VAL A 26 1.09 -8.67 -3.70
N VAL A 27 0.98 -7.55 -4.41
CA VAL A 27 -0.29 -6.91 -4.77
C VAL A 27 -1.06 -7.75 -5.78
N GLU A 28 -0.41 -8.22 -6.86
CA GLU A 28 -1.04 -8.99 -7.93
C GLU A 28 -1.79 -10.24 -7.45
N PRO A 29 -1.21 -11.14 -6.62
CA PRO A 29 -1.93 -12.32 -6.15
C PRO A 29 -3.10 -11.98 -5.23
N ILE A 30 -3.02 -10.87 -4.47
CA ILE A 30 -4.13 -10.40 -3.63
C ILE A 30 -5.29 -9.93 -4.52
N VAL A 31 -5.01 -9.13 -5.53
CA VAL A 31 -6.01 -8.63 -6.49
C VAL A 31 -6.67 -9.78 -7.25
N ALA A 32 -5.87 -10.75 -7.70
CA ALA A 32 -6.38 -11.95 -8.36
C ALA A 32 -7.32 -12.75 -7.45
N ALA A 33 -6.95 -12.94 -6.18
CA ALA A 33 -7.79 -13.64 -5.20
C ALA A 33 -9.09 -12.88 -4.91
N VAL A 34 -9.05 -11.54 -4.82
CA VAL A 34 -10.24 -10.71 -4.62
C VAL A 34 -11.19 -10.76 -5.82
N ARG A 35 -10.67 -10.89 -7.05
CA ARG A 35 -11.49 -11.02 -8.27
C ARG A 35 -12.09 -12.43 -8.46
N GLU A 36 -11.55 -13.45 -7.80
CA GLU A 36 -12.01 -14.84 -7.92
C GLU A 36 -13.27 -15.08 -7.08
N ARG A 37 -14.44 -15.03 -7.74
CA ARG A 37 -15.73 -15.15 -7.05
C ARG A 37 -15.97 -16.53 -6.43
N ASN A 38 -15.31 -17.58 -6.91
CA ASN A 38 -15.51 -18.95 -6.41
C ASN A 38 -14.89 -19.18 -5.02
N ILE A 39 -14.04 -18.27 -4.53
CA ILE A 39 -13.40 -18.39 -3.21
C ILE A 39 -13.97 -17.40 -2.17
N HIS A 40 -15.07 -16.71 -2.50
CA HIS A 40 -15.77 -15.88 -1.53
C HIS A 40 -16.62 -16.70 -0.55
N PRO A 41 -16.74 -16.26 0.72
CA PRO A 41 -16.11 -15.07 1.32
C PRO A 41 -14.62 -15.27 1.60
N LEU A 42 -13.82 -14.25 1.29
CA LEU A 42 -12.35 -14.28 1.42
C LEU A 42 -11.89 -13.29 2.50
N THR A 43 -11.03 -13.74 3.41
CA THR A 43 -10.33 -12.90 4.38
C THR A 43 -8.82 -13.04 4.18
N LEU A 44 -8.12 -11.93 3.98
CA LEU A 44 -6.67 -11.87 3.81
C LEU A 44 -6.04 -10.93 4.84
N SER A 45 -4.76 -11.17 5.18
CA SER A 45 -3.98 -10.28 6.05
C SER A 45 -2.62 -9.97 5.43
N VAL A 46 -2.24 -8.69 5.39
CA VAL A 46 -0.90 -8.23 4.98
C VAL A 46 -0.05 -8.02 6.24
N GLN A 47 1.03 -8.78 6.39
CA GLN A 47 1.89 -8.77 7.57
C GLN A 47 3.32 -8.35 7.23
N SER A 48 3.88 -7.42 8.00
CA SER A 48 5.28 -7.00 7.89
C SER A 48 5.75 -6.28 9.17
N PRO A 49 7.07 -6.17 9.43
CA PRO A 49 7.62 -5.26 10.43
C PRO A 49 7.23 -3.80 10.19
N TRP A 50 7.43 -2.94 11.18
CA TRP A 50 7.30 -1.50 11.01
C TRP A 50 8.21 -1.00 9.88
N GLY A 51 7.70 -0.10 9.03
CA GLY A 51 8.38 0.33 7.81
C GLY A 51 8.35 -0.65 6.62
N GLY A 52 7.79 -1.85 6.77
CA GLY A 52 7.75 -2.86 5.70
C GLY A 52 6.70 -2.63 4.58
N GLY A 53 6.18 -1.41 4.42
CA GLY A 53 5.34 -1.06 3.27
C GLY A 53 3.87 -1.50 3.32
N LYS A 54 3.33 -2.01 4.43
CA LYS A 54 1.91 -2.45 4.52
C LYS A 54 0.92 -1.41 4.02
N SER A 55 1.05 -0.15 4.48
CA SER A 55 0.16 0.93 4.06
C SER A 55 0.31 1.25 2.57
N THR A 56 1.50 1.09 2.00
CA THR A 56 1.75 1.21 0.56
C THR A 56 1.05 0.09 -0.19
N ILE A 57 1.21 -1.17 0.23
CA ILE A 57 0.56 -2.34 -0.37
C ILE A 57 -0.97 -2.15 -0.39
N LEU A 58 -1.58 -1.72 0.72
CA LEU A 58 -3.02 -1.48 0.79
C LEU A 58 -3.49 -0.39 -0.18
N LYS A 59 -2.73 0.70 -0.35
CA LYS A 59 -3.01 1.76 -1.32
C LYS A 59 -2.85 1.31 -2.77
N LEU A 60 -1.87 0.46 -3.05
CA LEU A 60 -1.68 -0.14 -4.37
C LEU A 60 -2.87 -1.05 -4.71
N ILE A 61 -3.31 -1.90 -3.77
CA ILE A 61 -4.51 -2.72 -3.92
C ILE A 61 -5.74 -1.84 -4.18
N GLU A 62 -5.95 -0.77 -3.41
CA GLU A 62 -7.05 0.18 -3.64
C GLU A 62 -7.01 0.79 -5.06
N THR A 63 -5.82 1.12 -5.55
CA THR A 63 -5.64 1.69 -6.90
C THR A 63 -6.06 0.73 -8.00
N GLU A 64 -5.82 -0.59 -7.82
CA GLU A 64 -6.21 -1.64 -8.77
C GLU A 64 -7.73 -1.82 -8.94
N PHE A 65 -8.52 -1.28 -8.01
CA PHE A 65 -9.99 -1.34 -8.04
C PHE A 65 -10.65 0.03 -8.29
N LYS A 66 -9.88 1.09 -8.53
CA LYS A 66 -10.41 2.46 -8.66
C LYS A 66 -11.42 2.62 -9.80
N ASP A 67 -11.22 1.90 -10.90
CA ASP A 67 -12.07 1.93 -12.10
C ASP A 67 -12.86 0.62 -12.27
N ASP A 68 -12.99 -0.18 -11.22
CA ASP A 68 -13.74 -1.45 -11.22
C ASP A 68 -15.17 -1.25 -10.71
N ASP A 69 -16.14 -1.16 -11.63
CA ASP A 69 -17.57 -1.00 -11.31
C ASP A 69 -18.17 -2.20 -10.53
N THR A 70 -17.43 -3.30 -10.39
CA THR A 70 -17.87 -4.51 -9.70
C THR A 70 -17.32 -4.64 -8.28
N CYS A 71 -16.42 -3.75 -7.87
CA CYS A 71 -15.78 -3.76 -6.56
C CYS A 71 -15.88 -2.38 -5.88
N PHE A 72 -16.42 -2.33 -4.67
CA PHE A 72 -16.44 -1.11 -3.86
C PHE A 72 -15.41 -1.20 -2.74
N VAL A 73 -14.41 -0.32 -2.76
CA VAL A 73 -13.33 -0.30 -1.76
C VAL A 73 -13.70 0.61 -0.59
N VAL A 74 -13.60 0.08 0.63
CA VAL A 74 -13.76 0.85 1.88
C VAL A 74 -12.44 0.83 2.65
N SER A 75 -11.73 1.96 2.67
CA SER A 75 -10.53 2.15 3.47
C SER A 75 -10.89 2.66 4.86
N THR A 76 -10.32 2.06 5.91
CA THR A 76 -10.39 2.59 7.29
C THR A 76 -8.99 2.86 7.81
N ASN A 77 -8.80 4.01 8.45
CA ASN A 77 -7.58 4.35 9.17
C ASN A 77 -7.97 4.61 10.63
N PRO A 78 -7.79 3.62 11.53
CA PRO A 78 -8.17 3.77 12.94
C PRO A 78 -7.29 4.78 13.68
#